data_AF-A0A1I7CHK5-F1
#
_entry.id   AF-A0A1I7CHK5-F1
#
_cell.length_a   1.000
_cell.length_b   1.000
_cell.length_c   1.000
_cell.angle_alpha   90.00
_cell.angle_beta   90.00
_cell.angle_gamma   90.00
#
_symmetry.space_group_name_H-M   'P 1'
#
loop_
_entity.id
_entity.type
_entity.pdbx_description
1 polymer ?
#
loop_
_entity_poly.entity_id
_entity_poly.type
_entity_poly.pdbx_seq_one_letter_code
_entity_poly.pdbx_strand_id
1 'polypeptide(L)' 'MTDLYSLKNKRVFVAGHRGMVGSAIVRRLKDEDCEIL' A
#
# COMPACT_ATOMS: atom_id res chain seq x y z
N MET A 1 14.88 3.46 -18.23
CA MET A 1 14.24 4.27 -17.17
C MET A 1 13.00 3.49 -16.78
N THR A 2 13.00 2.83 -15.63
CA THR A 2 11.86 2.01 -15.21
C THR A 2 10.82 2.93 -14.61
N ASP A 3 9.68 3.08 -15.27
CA ASP A 3 8.55 3.79 -14.69
C ASP A 3 8.11 3.08 -13.40
N LEU A 4 7.90 3.88 -12.35
CA LEU A 4 7.33 3.40 -11.11
C LEU A 4 5.91 2.92 -11.37
N TYR A 5 5.60 1.70 -10.94
CA TYR A 5 4.27 1.14 -11.09
C TYR A 5 3.27 1.95 -10.25
N SER A 6 2.27 2.55 -10.90
CA SER A 6 1.23 3.32 -10.22
C SER A 6 0.23 2.41 -9.50
N LEU A 7 -0.09 2.74 -8.26
CA LEU A 7 -1.14 2.08 -7.47
C LEU A 7 -2.53 2.71 -7.65
N LYS A 8 -2.65 3.71 -8.53
CA LYS A 8 -3.91 4.44 -8.76
C LYS A 8 -5.06 3.49 -9.14
N ASN A 9 -6.18 3.60 -8.43
CA ASN A 9 -7.38 2.77 -8.60
C ASN A 9 -7.13 1.26 -8.46
N LYS A 10 -6.07 0.86 -7.73
CA LYS A 10 -5.78 -0.55 -7.41
C LYS A 10 -6.21 -0.87 -5.99
N ARG A 11 -6.40 -2.17 -5.75
CA ARG A 11 -6.73 -2.72 -4.43
C ARG A 11 -5.52 -3.48 -3.91
N VAL A 12 -5.10 -3.18 -2.68
CA VAL A 12 -3.89 -3.74 -2.06
C VAL A 12 -4.26 -4.40 -0.74
N PHE A 13 -3.94 -5.69 -0.62
CA PHE A 13 -4.10 -6.44 0.63
C PHE A 13 -2.77 -6.53 1.36
N VAL A 14 -2.75 -6.15 2.64
CA VAL A 14 -1.54 -6.23 3.49
C VAL A 14 -1.76 -7.30 4.56
N ALA A 15 -1.26 -8.50 4.29
CA ALA A 15 -1.23 -9.57 5.29
C ALA A 15 -0.39 -9.13 6.51
N GLY A 16 -0.91 -9.35 7.72
CA GLY A 16 -0.22 -8.95 8.95
C GLY A 16 -0.15 -7.44 9.19
N HIS A 17 -1.09 -6.64 8.65
CA HIS A 17 -1.13 -5.17 8.78
C HIS A 17 -1.11 -4.62 10.23
N ARG A 18 -1.34 -5.46 11.25
CA ARG A 18 -1.26 -5.07 12.67
C ARG A 18 0.13 -5.20 13.28
N GLY A 19 1.08 -5.82 12.59
CA GLY A 19 2.47 -5.93 13.04
C GLY A 19 3.30 -4.67 12.79
N MET A 20 4.56 -4.67 13.22
CA MET A 20 5.46 -3.51 13.07
C MET A 20 5.62 -3.07 11.60
N VAL A 21 5.88 -4.01 10.69
CA VAL A 21 6.11 -3.70 9.27
C VAL A 21 4.79 -3.47 8.53
N GLY A 22 3.79 -4.34 8.76
CA GLY A 22 2.49 -4.23 8.10
C GLY A 22 1.80 -2.89 8.38
N SER A 23 1.88 -2.40 9.63
CA SER A 23 1.30 -1.11 10.00
C SER A 23 2.05 0.06 9.37
N ALA A 24 3.38 -0.03 9.21
CA ALA A 24 4.18 0.97 8.51
C ALA A 24 3.86 1.02 7.01
N ILE A 25 3.67 -0.14 6.37
CA ILE A 25 3.25 -0.23 4.96
C ILE A 25 1.87 0.40 4.79
N VAL A 26 0.88 0.03 5.61
CA VAL A 26 -0.46 0.64 5.56
C VAL A 26 -0.38 2.15 5.76
N ARG A 27 0.46 2.65 6.68
CA ARG A 27 0.65 4.09 6.88
C ARG A 27 1.15 4.79 5.62
N ARG A 28 2.09 4.20 4.88
CA ARG A 28 2.61 4.79 3.63
C ARG A 28 1.62 4.68 2.47
N LEU A 29 0.88 3.57 2.39
CA LEU A 29 -0.13 3.36 1.35
C LEU A 29 -1.31 4.33 1.44
N LYS A 30 -1.56 4.92 2.62
CA LYS A 30 -2.57 5.99 2.79
C LYS A 30 -2.29 7.24 1.95
N ASP A 31 -1.04 7.45 1.55
CA ASP A 31 -0.65 8.58 0.70
C ASP A 31 -0.78 8.26 -0.81
N GLU A 32 -1.13 7.01 -1.15
CA GLU A 32 -1.34 6.55 -2.52
C GLU A 32 -2.84 6.47 -2.86
N ASP A 33 -3.20 6.66 -4.12
CA ASP A 33 -4.58 6.58 -4.62
C ASP A 33 -5.06 5.13 -4.80
N CYS A 34 -5.01 4.35 -3.71
CA CYS A 34 -5.33 2.93 -3.70
C CYS A 34 -6.31 2.55 -2.58
N GLU A 35 -7.07 1.49 -2.80
CA GLU A 35 -7.95 0.90 -1.78
C GLU A 35 -7.16 -0.15 -0.99
N ILE A 36 -7.11 -0.03 0.33
CA ILE A 36 -6.49 -1.02 1.21
C ILE A 36 -7.56 -2.00 1.71
N LEU A 37 -7.30 -3.31 1.56
CA LEU A 37 -8.19 -4.43 1.96
C LEU A 37 -7.79 -5.07 3.29
#